data_AF-A0AAV5N837-F1
#
_entry.id   AF-A0AAV5N837-F1
#
_cell.length_a   1.000
_cell.length_b   1.000
_cell.length_c   1.000
_cell.angle_alpha   90.00
_cell.angle_beta   90.00
_cell.angle_gamma   90.00
#
_symmetry.space_group_name_H-M   'P 1'
#
loop_
_entity.id
_entity.type
_entity.pdbx_description
1 polymer ?
#
loop_
_entity_poly.entity_id
_entity_poly.type
_entity_poly.pdbx_seq_one_letter_code
_entity_poly.pdbx_strand_id
1 'polypeptide(L)'
;MGNILQLLADIISIVSIFIIAYGAIVSIVAFIRNELKSHSGAINDLRPIRATLGSYLLLGLEILIAALILKAILEPSYSALIVLGSIVAIRLLLSFFLNREIADLVAQAQPAPVVEKEAVQEKLNVEIGREETKHAH
;
A
#
# COMPACT_ATOMS: atom_id res chain seq x y z
N MET A 1 8.86 7.58 -38.32
CA MET A 1 8.03 7.97 -37.16
C MET A 1 7.79 6.78 -36.22
N GLY A 2 7.55 5.56 -36.70
CA GLY A 2 7.38 4.36 -35.84
C GLY A 2 8.57 4.03 -34.93
N ASN A 3 9.81 4.25 -35.39
CA ASN A 3 11.02 3.94 -34.61
C ASN A 3 11.16 4.74 -33.31
N ILE A 4 10.71 6.00 -33.28
CA ILE A 4 10.83 6.83 -32.07
C ILE A 4 9.85 6.34 -31.01
N LEU A 5 8.63 6.00 -31.41
CA LEU A 5 7.61 5.52 -30.49
C LEU A 5 7.94 4.11 -29.97
N GLN A 6 8.51 3.23 -30.80
CA GLN A 6 9.02 1.92 -30.37
C GLN A 6 10.17 2.08 -29.36
N LEU A 7 11.13 2.96 -29.66
CA LEU A 7 12.23 3.26 -28.74
C LEU A 7 11.71 3.76 -27.38
N LEU A 8 10.70 4.64 -27.38
CA LEU A 8 10.08 5.14 -26.15
C LEU A 8 9.40 4.00 -25.36
N ALA A 9 8.65 3.12 -26.03
CA ALA A 9 8.01 1.98 -25.38
C ALA A 9 9.02 1.03 -24.73
N ASP A 10 10.15 0.78 -25.40
CA ASP A 10 11.22 -0.06 -24.89
C ASP A 10 11.93 0.58 -23.70
N ILE A 11 12.24 1.89 -23.77
CA ILE A 11 12.85 2.63 -22.64
C ILE A 11 11.93 2.60 -21.41
N ILE A 12 10.63 2.88 -21.59
CA ILE A 12 9.66 2.86 -20.48
C ILE A 12 9.60 1.46 -19.87
N SER A 13 9.61 0.41 -20.70
CA SER A 13 9.61 -0.98 -20.23
C SER A 13 10.85 -1.30 -19.40
N ILE A 14 12.03 -0.92 -19.88
CA ILE A 14 13.31 -1.14 -19.18
C ILE A 14 13.34 -0.41 -17.84
N VAL A 15 12.98 0.88 -17.82
CA VAL A 15 12.94 1.71 -16.60
C VAL A 15 12.00 1.09 -15.56
N SER A 16 10.84 0.63 -15.99
CA SER A 16 9.86 0.00 -15.10
C SER A 16 10.41 -1.29 -14.48
N ILE A 17 11.07 -2.14 -15.28
CA ILE A 17 11.70 -3.37 -14.79
C ILE A 17 12.78 -3.03 -13.75
N PHE A 18 13.58 -1.99 -13.98
CA PHE A 18 14.57 -1.53 -12.99
C PHE A 18 13.94 -1.09 -11.68
N ILE A 19 12.83 -0.35 -11.72
CA ILE A 19 12.14 0.09 -10.50
C ILE A 19 11.58 -1.10 -9.72
N ILE A 20 10.93 -2.04 -10.42
CA ILE A 20 10.41 -3.28 -9.82
C ILE A 20 11.54 -4.09 -9.18
N ALA A 21 12.63 -4.30 -9.93
CA ALA A 21 13.79 -5.05 -9.46
C ALA A 21 14.44 -4.38 -8.24
N TYR A 22 14.62 -3.06 -8.27
CA TYR A 22 15.17 -2.31 -7.15
C TYR A 22 14.29 -2.44 -5.90
N GLY A 23 12.98 -2.24 -6.03
CA GLY A 23 12.02 -2.41 -4.93
C GLY A 23 12.05 -3.83 -4.35
N ALA A 24 12.09 -4.85 -5.20
CA ALA A 24 12.21 -6.23 -4.78
C ALA A 24 13.50 -6.49 -4.00
N ILE A 25 14.64 -5.97 -4.47
CA ILE A 25 15.94 -6.09 -3.79
C ILE A 25 15.88 -5.42 -2.41
N VAL A 26 15.37 -4.19 -2.32
CA VAL A 26 15.24 -3.46 -1.05
C VAL A 26 14.39 -4.25 -0.05
N SER A 27 13.25 -4.80 -0.50
CA SER A 27 12.38 -5.61 0.35
C SER A 27 13.01 -6.93 0.78
N ILE A 28 13.74 -7.62 -0.11
CA ILE A 28 14.48 -8.84 0.24
C ILE A 28 15.56 -8.54 1.28
N VAL A 29 16.32 -7.45 1.11
CA VAL A 29 17.35 -7.03 2.08
C VAL A 29 16.72 -6.69 3.43
N ALA A 30 15.59 -5.96 3.44
CA ALA A 30 14.86 -5.65 4.66
C ALA A 30 14.33 -6.91 5.36
N PHE A 31 13.81 -7.87 4.58
CA PHE A 31 13.35 -9.17 5.08
C PHE A 31 14.48 -9.96 5.72
N ILE A 32 15.61 -10.12 5.01
CA ILE A 32 16.78 -10.87 5.51
C ILE A 32 17.33 -10.21 6.79
N ARG A 33 17.43 -8.87 6.85
CA ARG A 33 17.88 -8.16 8.06
C ARG A 33 16.92 -8.33 9.24
N ASN A 34 15.61 -8.36 8.98
CA ASN A 34 14.60 -8.55 10.02
C ASN A 34 14.64 -10.00 10.57
N GLU A 35 14.78 -10.98 9.67
CA GLU A 35 14.88 -12.39 10.03
C GLU A 35 16.18 -12.71 10.79
N LEU A 36 17.32 -12.15 10.35
CA LEU A 36 18.61 -12.33 11.03
C LEU A 36 18.69 -11.64 12.40
N LYS A 37 17.98 -10.52 12.60
CA LYS A 37 17.90 -9.86 13.91
C LYS A 37 16.97 -10.60 14.88
N SER A 38 15.98 -11.31 14.37
CA SER A 38 15.03 -12.04 15.20
C SER A 38 15.53 -13.46 15.50
N HIS A 39 16.49 -13.56 16.42
CA HIS A 39 16.84 -14.81 17.10
C HIS A 39 16.07 -15.01 18.42
N SER A 40 15.08 -14.17 18.70
CA SER A 40 14.40 -14.17 20.00
C SER A 40 12.89 -13.99 19.86
N GLY A 41 12.21 -15.03 19.37
CA GLY A 41 10.85 -15.47 19.77
C GLY A 41 9.67 -14.48 19.72
N ALA A 42 9.86 -13.22 19.35
CA ALA A 42 8.81 -12.22 19.25
C ALA A 42 8.27 -12.26 17.82
N ILE A 43 7.01 -12.66 17.71
CA ILE A 43 6.19 -12.77 16.50
C ILE A 43 6.63 -11.74 15.44
N ASN A 44 7.34 -12.20 14.41
CA ASN A 44 7.92 -11.36 13.36
C ASN A 44 6.82 -10.63 12.61
N ASP A 45 6.70 -9.33 12.83
CA ASP A 45 5.75 -8.50 12.12
C ASP A 45 6.23 -8.23 10.69
N LEU A 46 5.81 -9.07 9.75
CA LEU A 46 6.12 -8.94 8.32
C LEU A 46 5.27 -7.86 7.61
N ARG A 47 4.30 -7.25 8.31
CA ARG A 47 3.40 -6.22 7.75
C ARG A 47 4.15 -5.04 7.12
N PRO A 48 5.14 -4.39 7.77
CA PRO A 48 5.86 -3.27 7.17
C PRO A 48 6.66 -3.66 5.92
N ILE A 49 7.28 -4.84 5.90
CA ILE A 49 8.06 -5.33 4.75
C ILE A 49 7.15 -5.57 3.55
N ARG A 50 5.97 -6.17 3.78
CA ARG A 50 4.94 -6.39 2.75
C ARG A 50 4.39 -5.07 2.21
N ALA A 51 4.15 -4.08 3.06
CA ALA A 51 3.67 -2.77 2.64
C ALA A 51 4.69 -2.05 1.73
N THR A 52 5.96 -2.04 2.12
CA THR A 52 7.04 -1.43 1.30
C THR A 52 7.21 -2.14 -0.03
N LEU A 53 7.23 -3.47 -0.05
CA LEU A 53 7.28 -4.26 -1.29
C LEU A 53 6.07 -3.96 -2.18
N GLY A 54 4.87 -3.94 -1.60
CA GLY A 54 3.62 -3.64 -2.30
C GLY A 54 3.64 -2.28 -2.98
N SER A 55 4.15 -1.23 -2.32
CA SER A 55 4.26 0.10 -2.91
C SER A 55 5.21 0.15 -4.11
N TYR A 56 6.38 -0.48 -4.04
CA TYR A 56 7.31 -0.50 -5.18
C TYR A 56 6.81 -1.35 -6.35
N LEU A 57 6.16 -2.49 -6.06
CA LEU A 57 5.51 -3.31 -7.08
C LEU A 57 4.37 -2.55 -7.76
N LEU A 58 3.55 -1.84 -6.99
CA LEU A 58 2.45 -1.04 -7.52
C LEU A 58 2.99 0.05 -8.46
N LEU A 59 3.98 0.81 -8.03
CA LEU A 59 4.56 1.90 -8.82
C LEU A 59 5.20 1.40 -10.12
N GLY A 60 6.04 0.36 -10.05
CA GLY A 60 6.68 -0.20 -11.24
C GLY A 60 5.68 -0.79 -12.23
N LEU A 61 4.58 -1.36 -11.73
CA LEU A 61 3.51 -1.85 -12.56
C LEU A 61 2.79 -0.68 -13.26
N GLU A 62 2.61 0.51 -12.64
CA GLU A 62 1.87 1.68 -13.21
C GLU A 62 2.53 2.12 -14.51
N ILE A 63 3.84 2.17 -14.47
CA ILE A 63 4.68 2.52 -15.61
C ILE A 63 4.65 1.40 -16.68
N LEU A 64 4.59 0.12 -16.26
CA LEU A 64 4.43 -1.03 -17.17
C LEU A 64 3.14 -0.95 -18.00
N ILE A 65 2.02 -0.52 -17.40
CA ILE A 65 0.76 -0.34 -18.14
C ILE A 65 0.91 0.73 -19.22
N ALA A 66 1.59 1.84 -18.93
CA ALA A 66 1.82 2.90 -19.92
C ALA A 66 2.61 2.38 -21.13
N ALA A 67 3.66 1.59 -20.91
CA ALA A 67 4.41 0.95 -21.99
C ALA A 67 3.55 -0.01 -22.82
N LEU A 68 2.71 -0.81 -22.16
CA LEU A 68 1.84 -1.76 -22.84
C LEU A 68 0.75 -1.06 -23.68
N ILE A 69 0.17 0.03 -23.17
CA ILE A 69 -0.77 0.88 -23.92
C ILE A 69 -0.07 1.51 -25.14
N LEU A 70 1.14 2.03 -24.97
CA LEU A 70 1.91 2.61 -26.07
C LEU A 70 2.18 1.57 -27.17
N LYS A 71 2.51 0.34 -26.78
CA LYS A 71 2.71 -0.78 -27.71
C LYS A 71 1.43 -1.16 -28.45
N ALA A 72 0.28 -1.14 -27.77
CA ALA A 72 -1.02 -1.39 -28.38
C ALA A 72 -1.46 -0.31 -29.39
N ILE A 73 -1.04 0.95 -29.18
CA ILE A 73 -1.25 2.03 -30.15
C ILE A 73 -0.39 1.82 -31.41
N LEU A 74 0.83 1.28 -31.23
CA LEU A 74 1.77 1.04 -32.33
C LEU A 74 1.37 -0.14 -33.23
N GLU A 75 0.96 -1.24 -32.62
CA GLU A 75 0.52 -2.45 -33.33
C GLU A 75 -0.83 -2.91 -32.77
N PRO A 76 -1.94 -2.29 -33.22
CA PRO A 76 -3.27 -2.62 -32.75
C PRO A 76 -3.71 -3.99 -33.29
N SER A 77 -3.34 -5.03 -32.56
CA SER A 77 -3.81 -6.40 -32.79
C SER A 77 -4.84 -6.79 -31.74
N TYR A 78 -5.99 -7.33 -32.17
CA TYR A 78 -7.05 -7.77 -31.26
C TYR A 78 -6.55 -8.75 -30.20
N SER A 79 -5.65 -9.67 -30.55
CA SER A 79 -5.06 -10.62 -29.60
C SER A 79 -4.16 -9.91 -28.58
N ALA A 80 -3.35 -8.93 -29.01
CA ALA A 80 -2.51 -8.13 -28.13
C ALA A 80 -3.34 -7.26 -27.18
N LEU A 81 -4.44 -6.68 -27.67
CA LEU A 81 -5.37 -5.86 -26.87
C LEU A 81 -6.08 -6.68 -25.79
N ILE A 82 -6.47 -7.93 -26.08
CA ILE A 82 -7.10 -8.82 -25.09
C ILE A 82 -6.10 -9.22 -23.99
N VAL A 83 -4.86 -9.57 -24.36
CA VAL A 83 -3.79 -9.87 -23.38
C VAL A 83 -3.49 -8.64 -22.51
N LEU A 84 -3.40 -7.46 -23.13
CA LEU A 84 -3.22 -6.21 -22.40
C LEU A 84 -4.38 -5.95 -21.43
N GLY A 85 -5.62 -6.01 -21.92
CA GLY A 85 -6.81 -5.79 -21.10
C GLY A 85 -6.89 -6.74 -19.91
N SER A 86 -6.51 -8.01 -20.09
CA SER A 86 -6.49 -8.99 -19.00
C SER A 86 -5.38 -8.72 -17.97
N ILE A 87 -4.18 -8.31 -18.38
CA ILE A 87 -3.12 -7.89 -17.45
C ILE A 87 -3.58 -6.68 -16.61
N VAL A 88 -4.17 -5.67 -17.25
CA VAL A 88 -4.70 -4.48 -16.55
C VAL A 88 -5.83 -4.86 -15.58
N ALA A 89 -6.72 -5.77 -15.98
CA ALA A 89 -7.81 -6.22 -15.12
C ALA A 89 -7.33 -6.97 -13.87
N ILE A 90 -6.42 -7.95 -14.03
CA ILE A 90 -5.83 -8.69 -12.91
C ILE A 90 -5.17 -7.72 -11.93
N ARG A 91 -4.45 -6.72 -12.47
CA ARG A 91 -3.85 -5.70 -11.65
C ARG A 91 -4.87 -4.89 -10.86
N LEU A 92 -5.93 -4.41 -11.50
CA LEU A 92 -6.96 -3.61 -10.81
C LEU A 92 -7.51 -4.39 -9.62
N LEU A 93 -7.74 -5.69 -9.80
CA LEU A 93 -8.18 -6.57 -8.73
C LEU A 93 -7.13 -6.67 -7.62
N LEU A 94 -5.88 -7.02 -7.93
CA LEU A 94 -4.83 -7.16 -6.92
C LEU A 94 -4.57 -5.85 -6.16
N SER A 95 -4.49 -4.72 -6.87
CA SER A 95 -4.32 -3.41 -6.25
C SER A 95 -5.50 -3.03 -5.36
N PHE A 96 -6.73 -3.38 -5.77
CA PHE A 96 -7.92 -3.17 -4.97
C PHE A 96 -7.90 -4.02 -3.69
N PHE A 97 -7.54 -5.30 -3.78
CA PHE A 97 -7.40 -6.18 -2.60
C PHE A 97 -6.34 -5.67 -1.63
N LEU A 98 -5.14 -5.29 -2.11
CA LEU A 98 -4.08 -4.76 -1.25
C LEU A 98 -4.49 -3.44 -0.59
N ASN A 99 -5.09 -2.51 -1.34
CA ASN A 99 -5.56 -1.25 -0.77
C ASN A 99 -6.64 -1.46 0.28
N ARG A 100 -7.54 -2.44 0.07
CA ARG A 100 -8.55 -2.81 1.05
C ARG A 100 -7.95 -3.41 2.31
N GLU A 101 -7.00 -4.34 2.18
CA GLU A 101 -6.32 -4.94 3.33
C GLU A 101 -5.58 -3.88 4.16
N ILE A 102 -4.88 -2.95 3.50
CA ILE A 102 -4.22 -1.82 4.18
C ILE A 102 -5.24 -0.92 4.87
N ALA A 103 -6.37 -0.59 4.23
CA ALA A 103 -7.42 0.22 4.84
C ALA A 103 -8.04 -0.45 6.07
N ASP A 104 -8.31 -1.76 5.99
CA ASP A 104 -8.83 -2.56 7.10
C ASP A 104 -7.84 -2.62 8.28
N LEU A 105 -6.53 -2.67 7.99
CA LEU A 105 -5.48 -2.62 9.01
C LEU A 105 -5.36 -1.24 9.67
N VAL A 106 -5.47 -0.14 8.90
CA VAL A 106 -5.45 1.24 9.42
C VAL A 106 -6.69 1.54 10.28
N ALA A 107 -7.85 1.02 9.87
CA ALA A 107 -9.09 1.14 10.66
C ALA A 107 -8.99 0.44 12.02
N GLN A 108 -8.31 -0.70 12.09
CA GLN A 108 -8.06 -1.44 13.34
C GLN A 108 -6.94 -0.82 14.19
N ALA A 109 -6.00 -0.10 13.58
CA ALA A 109 -4.91 0.58 14.27
C ALA A 109 -5.32 1.91 14.92
N GLN A 110 -6.54 2.42 14.66
CA GLN A 110 -7.11 3.51 15.41
C GLN A 110 -7.63 2.97 16.76
N PRO A 111 -7.03 3.32 17.91
CA PRO A 111 -7.70 3.11 19.17
C PRO A 111 -8.97 3.96 19.16
N ALA A 112 -10.05 3.46 19.76
CA ALA A 112 -11.35 4.13 19.86
C ALA A 112 -11.19 5.65 20.08
N PRO A 113 -12.01 6.48 19.42
CA PRO A 113 -11.85 7.93 19.42
C PRO A 113 -11.71 8.44 20.86
N VAL A 114 -10.64 9.21 21.10
CA VAL A 114 -10.29 9.86 22.37
C VAL A 114 -11.47 10.64 22.98
N VAL A 115 -12.47 10.96 22.16
CA VAL A 115 -13.76 11.58 22.49
C VAL A 115 -14.50 10.86 23.64
N GLU A 116 -14.43 9.53 23.75
CA GLU A 116 -15.16 8.83 24.83
C GLU A 116 -14.50 9.02 26.20
N LYS A 117 -13.18 9.21 26.26
CA LYS A 117 -12.48 9.46 27.53
C LYS A 117 -12.67 10.89 28.03
N GLU A 118 -12.74 11.86 27.13
CA GLU A 118 -13.01 13.26 27.49
C GLU A 118 -14.46 13.45 28.00
N ALA A 119 -15.44 12.83 27.33
CA ALA A 119 -16.85 12.91 27.75
C ALA A 119 -17.11 12.23 29.10
N VAL A 120 -16.41 11.14 29.41
CA VAL A 120 -16.51 10.47 30.73
C VAL A 120 -15.80 11.29 31.82
N GLN A 121 -14.67 11.91 31.51
CA GLN A 121 -13.94 12.76 32.46
C GLN A 121 -14.70 14.04 32.79
N GLU A 122 -15.37 14.65 31.81
CA GLU A 122 -16.21 15.84 32.01
C GLU A 122 -17.41 15.51 32.91
N LYS A 123 -18.08 14.36 32.69
CA LYS A 123 -19.16 13.90 33.56
C LYS A 123 -18.66 13.61 34.98
N LEU A 124 -17.49 13.00 35.13
CA LEU A 124 -16.90 12.71 36.44
C LEU A 124 -16.57 14.01 37.21
N ASN A 125 -15.99 15.01 36.54
CA ASN A 125 -15.68 16.30 37.17
C ASN A 125 -16.96 17.06 37.60
N VAL A 126 -18.04 16.95 36.83
CA VAL A 126 -19.34 17.55 37.17
C VAL A 126 -20.00 16.83 38.36
N GLU A 127 -19.89 15.49 38.42
CA GLU A 127 -20.43 14.69 39.52
C GLU A 127 -19.69 14.96 40.84
N ILE A 128 -18.35 15.02 40.80
CA ILE A 128 -17.50 15.32 41.96
C ILE A 128 -17.78 16.74 42.49
N GLY A 129 -17.90 17.74 41.62
CA GLY A 129 -18.26 19.11 42.04
C GLY A 129 -19.66 19.23 42.66
N ARG A 130 -20.58 18.33 42.29
CA ARG A 130 -21.93 18.29 42.86
C ARG A 130 -21.96 17.66 44.26
N GLU A 131 -21.08 16.70 44.54
CA GLU A 131 -20.94 16.09 45.87
C GLU A 131 -20.25 17.05 46.87
N GLU A 132 -19.24 17.81 46.43
CA GLU A 132 -18.54 18.78 47.30
C GLU A 132 -19.43 19.93 47.77
N THR A 133 -20.34 20.40 46.92
CA THR A 133 -21.30 21.47 47.27
C THR A 133 -22.42 21.03 48.21
N LYS A 134 -22.66 19.72 48.32
CA LYS A 134 -23.72 19.15 49.17
C LYS A 134 -23.27 18.90 50.61
N HIS A 135 -21.97 18.84 50.86
CA HIS A 135 -21.38 18.66 52.19
C HIS A 135 -20.94 19.96 52.89
N ALA A 136 -21.06 21.10 52.21
CA ALA A 136 -20.74 22.43 52.75
C ALA A 136 -21.94 23.15 53.39
N HIS A 137 -23.04 22.44 53.63
CA HIS A 137 -24.25 22.91 54.30
C HIS A 137 -24.65 21.90 55.40
#